data_AF-A0A2G4F497-F1
#
_entry.id   AF-A0A2G4F497-F1
#
_cell.length_a   1.000
_cell.length_b   1.000
_cell.length_c   1.000
_cell.angle_alpha   90.00
_cell.angle_beta   90.00
_cell.angle_gamma   90.00
#
_symmetry.space_group_name_H-M   'P 1'
#
loop_
_entity.id
_entity.type
_entity.pdbx_description
1 polymer ?
#
loop_
_entity_poly.entity_id
_entity_poly.type
_entity_poly.pdbx_seq_one_letter_code
_entity_poly.pdbx_strand_id
1 'polypeptide(L)'
;MNVVLNRELEQLIQSELDTGKYENVEAVLREALKLLSERNSRLILARKVKDLFEKTQGIPEVQEITEEEIAAEIEAYRRCE
;
A
#
# COMPACT_ATOMS: atom_id res chain seq x y z
N MET A 1 -0.97 1.52 -27.00
CA MET A 1 0.42 1.37 -26.51
C MET A 1 0.92 0.04 -27.03
N ASN A 2 2.00 0.02 -27.83
CA ASN A 2 2.56 -1.23 -28.36
C ASN A 2 3.66 -1.73 -27.43
N VAL A 3 3.50 -2.93 -26.88
CA VAL A 3 4.49 -3.59 -26.03
C VAL A 3 4.98 -4.81 -26.79
N VAL A 4 6.30 -4.89 -27.01
CA VAL A 4 6.93 -6.06 -27.63
C VAL A 4 7.35 -7.00 -26.50
N LEU A 5 6.83 -8.22 -26.54
CA LEU A 5 7.19 -9.27 -25.60
C LEU A 5 8.33 -10.12 -26.18
N ASN A 6 9.12 -10.73 -25.30
CA ASN A 6 10.05 -11.76 -25.72
C ASN A 6 9.34 -13.12 -25.80
N ARG A 7 9.98 -14.10 -26.45
CA ARG A 7 9.40 -15.43 -26.67
C ARG A 7 9.02 -16.16 -25.37
N GLU A 8 9.79 -15.96 -24.30
CA GLU A 8 9.53 -16.59 -23.01
C GLU A 8 8.25 -16.05 -22.36
N LEU A 9 8.05 -14.73 -22.40
CA LEU A 9 6.85 -14.08 -21.88
C LEU A 9 5.61 -14.44 -22.69
N GLU A 10 5.73 -14.55 -24.01
CA GLU A 10 4.65 -15.03 -24.88
C GLU A 10 4.20 -16.45 -24.49
N GLN A 11 5.16 -17.36 -24.28
CA GLN A 11 4.88 -18.74 -23.83
C GLN A 11 4.21 -18.78 -22.46
N LEU A 12 4.67 -17.94 -21.53
CA LEU A 12 4.09 -17.87 -20.19
C LEU A 12 2.64 -17.38 -20.25
N ILE A 13 2.36 -16.31 -21.01
CA ILE A 13 1.00 -15.80 -21.19
C ILE A 13 0.12 -16.86 -21.85
N GLN A 14 0.62 -17.57 -22.85
CA GLN A 14 -0.14 -18.64 -23.49
C GLN A 14 -0.50 -19.74 -22.48
N SER A 15 0.44 -20.14 -21.62
CA SER A 15 0.16 -21.14 -20.58
C SER A 15 -0.92 -20.70 -19.59
N GLU A 16 -0.99 -19.41 -19.26
CA GLU A 16 -2.04 -18.85 -18.41
C GLU A 16 -3.40 -18.80 -19.12
N LEU A 17 -3.42 -18.56 -20.43
CA LEU A 17 -4.65 -18.62 -21.23
C LEU A 17 -5.17 -20.05 -21.36
N ASP A 18 -4.27 -21.02 -21.51
CA ASP A 18 -4.61 -22.44 -21.61
C ASP A 18 -5.27 -22.97 -20.30
N THR A 19 -5.07 -22.30 -19.16
CA THR A 19 -5.79 -22.61 -17.92
C THR A 19 -7.29 -22.30 -17.98
N GLY A 20 -7.72 -21.51 -18.95
CA GLY A 20 -9.10 -21.00 -19.05
C GLY A 20 -9.46 -19.92 -18.04
N LYS A 21 -8.51 -19.48 -17.19
CA LYS A 21 -8.75 -18.45 -16.16
C LYS A 21 -8.89 -17.04 -16.75
N TYR A 22 -8.32 -16.80 -17.93
CA TYR A 22 -8.31 -15.48 -18.57
C TYR A 22 -8.78 -15.59 -20.01
N GLU A 23 -9.59 -14.62 -20.45
CA GLU A 23 -10.22 -14.62 -21.77
C GLU A 23 -9.24 -14.22 -22.90
N ASN A 24 -8.23 -13.41 -22.58
CA ASN A 24 -7.28 -12.88 -23.55
C ASN A 24 -6.00 -12.38 -22.87
N VAL A 25 -4.98 -12.11 -23.69
CA VAL A 25 -3.67 -11.59 -23.28
C VAL A 25 -3.81 -10.29 -22.46
N GLU A 26 -4.74 -9.42 -22.84
CA GLU A 26 -4.95 -8.14 -22.18
C GLU A 26 -5.41 -8.32 -20.72
N ALA A 27 -6.30 -9.28 -20.46
CA ALA A 27 -6.75 -9.62 -19.11
C ALA A 27 -5.59 -10.10 -18.22
N VAL A 28 -4.71 -10.95 -18.76
CA VAL A 28 -3.50 -11.42 -18.05
C VAL A 28 -2.59 -10.24 -17.70
N LEU A 29 -2.34 -9.36 -18.67
CA LEU A 29 -1.47 -8.19 -18.49
C LEU A 29 -2.07 -7.18 -17.49
N ARG A 30 -3.38 -6.94 -17.54
CA ARG A 30 -4.07 -6.05 -16.60
C ARG A 30 -3.93 -6.57 -15.17
N GLU A 31 -4.14 -7.86 -14.96
CA GLU A 31 -4.00 -8.45 -13.62
C GLU A 31 -2.54 -8.42 -13.15
N ALA A 32 -1.58 -8.74 -14.01
CA ALA A 32 -0.16 -8.66 -13.67
C ALA A 32 0.27 -7.23 -13.26
N LEU A 33 -0.18 -6.22 -14.00
CA LEU A 33 0.11 -4.80 -13.70
C LEU A 33 -0.59 -4.35 -12.41
N LYS A 34 -1.82 -4.80 -12.16
CA LYS A 34 -2.54 -4.54 -10.91
C LYS A 34 -1.79 -5.12 -9.71
N LEU A 35 -1.41 -6.39 -9.76
CA LEU A 35 -0.64 -7.06 -8.71
C LEU A 35 0.71 -6.38 -8.46
N LEU A 36 1.39 -5.93 -9.52
CA LEU A 36 2.63 -5.16 -9.42
C LEU A 36 2.40 -3.81 -8.70
N SER A 37 1.34 -3.10 -9.05
CA SER A 37 0.96 -1.83 -8.43
C SER A 37 0.61 -2.01 -6.94
N GLU A 38 -0.15 -3.04 -6.59
CA GLU A 38 -0.48 -3.38 -5.20
C GLU A 38 0.76 -3.74 -4.38
N ARG A 39 1.71 -4.48 -4.98
CA ARG A 39 3.00 -4.79 -4.33
C ARG A 39 3.80 -3.52 -4.07
N ASN A 40 3.90 -2.63 -5.05
CA ASN A 40 4.60 -1.35 -4.89
C ASN A 40 3.95 -0.47 -3.82
N SER A 41 2.62 -0.41 -3.82
CA SER A 41 1.84 0.33 -2.81
C SER A 41 2.10 -0.19 -1.40
N ARG A 42 2.15 -1.52 -1.22
CA ARG A 42 2.51 -2.15 0.06
C ARG A 42 3.91 -1.78 0.52
N LEU A 43 4.90 -1.75 -0.38
CA LEU A 43 6.27 -1.35 -0.04
C LEU A 43 6.35 0.11 0.40
N ILE A 44 5.60 1.00 -0.26
CA ILE A 44 5.52 2.42 0.14
C ILE A 44 4.89 2.55 1.52
N LEU A 45 3.80 1.82 1.79
CA LEU A 45 3.15 1.84 3.10
C LEU A 45 4.07 1.30 4.19
N ALA A 46 4.78 0.21 3.95
CA ALA A 46 5.75 -0.35 4.89
C ALA A 46 6.87 0.65 5.24
N ARG A 47 7.37 1.39 4.25
CA ARG A 47 8.33 2.48 4.48
C ARG A 47 7.73 3.58 5.35
N LYS A 48 6.51 4.04 5.05
CA LYS A 48 5.82 5.05 5.86
C LYS A 48 5.64 4.62 7.31
N VAL A 49 5.25 3.35 7.55
CA VAL A 49 5.10 2.80 8.90
C VAL A 49 6.45 2.80 9.63
N LYS A 50 7.51 2.38 8.94
CA LYS A 50 8.87 2.41 9.50
C LYS A 50 9.29 3.85 9.87
N ASP A 51 9.09 4.80 8.97
CA ASP A 51 9.45 6.20 9.19
C ASP A 51 8.66 6.81 10.37
N LEU A 52 7.37 6.47 10.48
CA LEU A 52 6.55 6.90 11.62
C LEU A 52 7.07 6.29 12.93
N PHE A 53 7.41 5.01 12.92
CA PHE A 53 7.96 4.34 14.09
C PHE A 53 9.27 5.00 14.54
N GLU A 54 10.22 5.22 13.63
CA GLU A 54 11.48 5.93 13.92
C GLU A 54 11.23 7.32 14.49
N LYS A 55 10.28 8.08 13.93
CA LYS A 55 9.89 9.40 14.46
C LYS A 55 9.35 9.31 15.88
N THR A 56 8.45 8.37 16.15
CA THR A 56 7.86 8.20 17.49
C THR A 56 8.89 7.79 18.54
N GLN A 57 9.83 6.92 18.19
CA GLN A 57 10.92 6.52 19.09
C GLN A 57 11.95 7.64 19.33
N GLY A 58 12.01 8.62 18.42
CA GLY A 58 12.82 9.83 18.58
C GLY A 58 12.21 10.90 19.48
N ILE A 59 10.97 10.73 19.95
CA ILE A 59 10.31 11.67 20.87
C ILE A 59 10.82 11.36 22.30
N PRO A 60 11.56 12.28 22.94
CA PRO A 60 11.97 12.09 24.32
C PRO A 60 10.77 12.24 25.26
N GLU A 61 10.67 11.33 26.24
CA GLU A 61 9.61 11.19 27.25
C GLU A 61 8.22 10.79 26.75
N VAL A 62 7.78 9.60 27.16
CA VAL A 62 6.36 9.25 27.24
C VAL A 62 5.87 9.77 28.59
N GLN A 63 5.22 10.93 28.60
CA GLN A 63 4.47 11.37 29.78
C GLN A 63 3.19 10.51 29.89
N GLU A 64 2.80 10.12 31.09
CA GLU A 64 1.46 9.58 31.32
C GLU A 64 0.46 10.71 31.02
N ILE A 65 -0.35 10.54 29.97
CA ILE A 65 -1.46 11.42 29.67
C ILE A 65 -2.72 10.74 30.20
N THR A 66 -3.42 11.40 31.11
CA THR A 66 -4.67 10.90 31.70
C THR A 66 -5.85 11.11 30.77
N GLU A 67 -6.93 10.33 30.94
CA GLU A 67 -8.15 10.51 30.13
C GLU A 67 -8.79 11.89 30.39
N GLU A 68 -8.67 12.41 31.61
CA GLU A 68 -9.16 13.73 32.01
C GLU A 68 -8.45 14.87 31.27
N GLU A 69 -7.14 14.78 31.10
CA GLU A 69 -6.36 15.77 30.33
C GLU A 69 -6.72 15.75 28.84
N ILE A 70 -6.91 14.55 28.27
CA ILE A 70 -7.36 14.39 26.87
C ILE A 70 -8.76 14.98 26.68
N ALA A 71 -9.68 14.70 27.62
CA ALA A 71 -11.04 15.21 27.56
C ALA A 71 -11.09 16.74 27.63
N ALA A 72 -10.29 17.35 28.52
CA ALA A 72 -10.19 18.79 28.65
C ALA A 72 -9.67 19.46 27.37
N GLU A 73 -8.64 18.88 26.73
CA GLU A 73 -8.06 19.38 25.49
C GLU A 73 -9.06 19.29 24.32
N ILE A 74 -9.76 18.16 24.17
CA ILE A 74 -10.79 17.99 23.14
C ILE A 74 -11.93 19.00 23.33
N GLU A 75 -12.31 19.27 24.58
CA GLU A 75 -13.36 20.25 24.88
C GLU A 75 -12.92 21.68 24.56
N ALA A 76 -11.68 22.05 24.89
CA ALA A 76 -11.10 23.34 24.51
C ALA A 76 -11.11 23.54 22.98
N TYR A 77 -10.65 22.54 22.22
CA TYR A 77 -10.72 22.55 20.75
C TYR A 77 -12.13 22.73 20.21
N ARG A 78 -13.15 22.13 20.85
CA ARG A 78 -14.56 22.28 20.45
C ARG A 78 -15.12 23.65 20.80
N ARG A 79 -14.59 24.31 21.83
CA ARG A 79 -14.97 25.66 22.25
C ARG A 79 -14.26 26.76 21.44
N CYS A 80 -13.32 26.40 20.55
CA CYS A 80 -12.45 27.35 19.84
C CYS A 80 -11.66 28.28 20.78
N GLU A 81 -11.31 27.77 21.97
CA GLU A 81 -10.29 28.35 22.85
C GLU A 81 -8.89 27.91 22.38
#